data_AF-A0A2S4Q0R5-F1
#
_entry.id   AF-A0A2S4Q0R5-F1
#
_cell.length_a   1.000
_cell.length_b   1.000
_cell.length_c   1.000
_cell.angle_alpha   90.00
_cell.angle_beta   90.00
_cell.angle_gamma   90.00
#
_symmetry.space_group_name_H-M   'P 1'
#
loop_
_entity.id
_entity.type
_entity.pdbx_description
1 polymer ?
#
loop_
_entity_poly.entity_id
_entity_poly.type
_entity_poly.pdbx_seq_one_letter_code
_entity_poly.pdbx_strand_id
1 'polypeptide(L)'
;MASQGLKKRWMVEIDFRQPSMLHGKKGFNRIIYAFEKVLVRPVTWLFCNLNTTSPTPDPLDKHFPVKKIAIPKITRNKIVTMPSLQPPLKTDNEFDTEFDYYAMETHEWFSLLMLDSPRVYKDDMIDPALSRYCPSGETSVSNLAKIVWQGFISPTSSHKLFVDILLATPREFWFTIIISGFPLEFLRECKDCMILRVANTSMEYILWETC
;
A
#
# COMPACT_ATOMS: atom_id res chain seq x y z
N MET A 1 -28.44 18.18 -4.92
CA MET A 1 -27.43 17.20 -4.48
C MET A 1 -28.09 15.84 -4.45
N ALA A 2 -27.82 15.00 -5.45
CA ALA A 2 -28.44 13.69 -5.58
C ALA A 2 -27.81 12.72 -4.56
N SER A 3 -28.64 12.14 -3.70
CA SER A 3 -28.28 10.97 -2.89
C SER A 3 -27.99 9.81 -3.85
N GLN A 4 -26.71 9.49 -4.07
CA GLN A 4 -26.34 8.23 -4.72
C GLN A 4 -26.94 7.10 -3.89
N GLY A 5 -27.90 6.38 -4.49
CA GLY A 5 -28.67 5.35 -3.82
C GLY A 5 -27.76 4.30 -3.17
N LEU A 6 -27.87 4.17 -1.85
CA LEU A 6 -27.23 3.10 -1.09
C LEU A 6 -27.80 1.76 -1.57
N LYS A 7 -27.08 1.09 -2.48
CA LYS A 7 -27.39 -0.30 -2.85
C LYS A 7 -27.28 -1.13 -1.57
N LYS A 8 -28.39 -1.70 -1.11
CA LYS A 8 -28.41 -2.60 0.05
C LYS A 8 -27.46 -3.77 -0.24
N ARG A 9 -26.40 -3.91 0.53
CA ARG A 9 -25.42 -5.01 0.45
C ARG A 9 -25.58 -5.88 1.70
N TRP A 10 -25.38 -7.18 1.54
CA TRP A 10 -25.40 -8.16 2.63
C TRP A 10 -24.02 -8.80 2.71
N MET A 11 -23.47 -8.92 3.91
CA MET A 11 -22.21 -9.61 4.18
C MET A 11 -22.52 -10.99 4.76
N VAL A 12 -21.99 -12.04 4.13
CA VAL A 12 -22.11 -13.41 4.62
C VAL A 12 -20.72 -13.90 4.98
N GLU A 13 -20.51 -14.19 6.26
CA GLU A 13 -19.25 -14.72 6.79
C GLU A 13 -19.38 -16.22 7.00
N ILE A 14 -18.38 -16.98 6.53
CA ILE A 14 -18.33 -18.44 6.65
C ILE A 14 -16.95 -18.82 7.17
N ASP A 15 -16.88 -19.31 8.41
CA ASP A 15 -15.64 -19.87 8.96
C ASP A 15 -15.54 -21.37 8.64
N PHE A 16 -14.73 -21.71 7.63
CA PHE A 16 -14.49 -23.09 7.19
C PHE A 16 -13.79 -23.98 8.24
N ARG A 17 -13.31 -23.44 9.36
CA ARG A 17 -12.65 -24.21 10.43
C ARG A 17 -13.63 -24.75 11.47
N GLN A 18 -14.90 -24.39 11.40
CA GLN A 18 -15.91 -24.87 12.35
C GLN A 18 -16.18 -26.38 12.15
N PRO A 19 -16.51 -27.12 13.22
CA PRO A 19 -16.87 -28.54 13.12
C PRO A 19 -18.07 -28.83 12.18
N SER A 20 -18.93 -27.84 11.96
CA SER A 20 -20.07 -27.89 11.03
C SER A 20 -19.66 -27.86 9.54
N MET A 21 -18.41 -27.54 9.25
CA MET A 21 -17.80 -27.41 7.92
C MET A 21 -17.07 -28.68 7.47
N LEU A 22 -17.20 -29.77 8.23
CA LEU A 22 -16.72 -31.08 7.82
C LEU A 22 -17.66 -31.73 6.80
N HIS A 23 -17.09 -32.49 5.87
CA HIS A 23 -17.85 -33.27 4.90
C HIS A 23 -18.94 -34.13 5.58
N GLY A 24 -20.14 -34.14 4.99
CA GLY A 24 -21.29 -34.88 5.50
C GLY A 24 -22.11 -34.14 6.56
N LYS A 25 -21.66 -33.00 7.08
CA LYS A 25 -22.45 -32.16 8.00
C LYS A 25 -23.42 -31.26 7.21
N LYS A 26 -24.58 -30.97 7.81
CA LYS A 26 -25.63 -30.14 7.20
C LYS A 26 -25.13 -28.76 6.76
N GLY A 27 -24.29 -28.12 7.57
CA GLY A 27 -23.71 -26.80 7.26
C GLY A 27 -22.88 -26.84 5.98
N PHE A 28 -21.88 -27.72 5.94
CA PHE A 28 -21.05 -27.93 4.76
C PHE A 28 -21.86 -28.32 3.50
N ASN A 29 -22.80 -29.27 3.63
CA ASN A 29 -23.64 -29.70 2.50
C ASN A 29 -24.50 -28.56 1.94
N ARG A 30 -24.94 -27.62 2.79
CA ARG A 30 -25.70 -26.45 2.35
C ARG A 30 -24.85 -25.49 1.52
N ILE A 31 -23.57 -25.34 1.87
CA ILE A 31 -22.62 -24.50 1.12
C ILE A 31 -22.33 -25.09 -0.26
N ILE A 32 -22.08 -26.41 -0.33
CA ILE A 32 -21.91 -27.11 -1.62
C ILE A 32 -23.15 -26.87 -2.49
N TYR A 33 -24.34 -27.13 -1.95
CA TYR A 33 -25.58 -26.90 -2.69
C TYR A 33 -25.71 -25.46 -3.17
N ALA A 34 -25.36 -24.48 -2.32
CA ALA A 34 -25.41 -23.07 -2.70
C ALA A 34 -24.49 -22.78 -3.89
N PHE A 35 -23.22 -23.22 -3.89
CA PHE A 35 -22.27 -22.94 -4.97
C PHE A 35 -22.51 -23.77 -6.24
N GLU A 36 -23.14 -24.95 -6.14
CA GLU A 36 -23.44 -25.79 -7.30
C GLU A 36 -24.78 -25.48 -7.97
N LYS A 37 -25.78 -24.97 -7.22
CA LYS A 37 -27.16 -24.81 -7.71
C LYS A 37 -27.67 -23.37 -7.69
N VAL A 38 -27.17 -22.51 -6.80
CA VAL A 38 -27.72 -21.17 -6.60
C VAL A 38 -26.75 -20.09 -7.11
N LEU A 39 -25.50 -20.13 -6.65
CA LEU A 39 -24.44 -19.17 -6.94
C LEU A 39 -23.54 -19.69 -8.07
N VAL A 40 -24.15 -20.06 -9.19
CA VAL A 40 -23.48 -20.73 -10.32
C VAL A 40 -22.74 -19.78 -11.25
N ARG A 41 -22.87 -18.47 -11.06
CA ARG A 41 -22.20 -17.47 -11.90
C ARG A 41 -20.70 -17.49 -11.57
N PRO A 42 -19.81 -17.69 -12.57
CA PRO A 42 -18.37 -17.67 -12.34
C PRO A 42 -17.92 -16.28 -11.88
N VAL A 43 -16.95 -16.29 -10.96
CA VAL A 43 -16.29 -15.09 -10.44
C VAL A 43 -14.80 -15.22 -10.69
N THR A 44 -14.17 -14.13 -11.11
CA THR A 44 -12.72 -14.08 -11.27
C THR A 44 -12.08 -13.84 -9.91
N TRP A 45 -11.18 -14.73 -9.51
CA TRP A 45 -10.44 -14.64 -8.26
C TRP A 45 -8.99 -14.26 -8.51
N LEU A 46 -8.46 -13.37 -7.66
CA LEU A 46 -7.02 -13.23 -7.47
C LEU A 46 -6.62 -14.20 -6.35
N PHE A 47 -5.61 -15.02 -6.61
CA PHE A 47 -5.14 -16.03 -5.67
C PHE A 47 -3.64 -15.92 -5.47
N CYS A 48 -3.20 -16.01 -4.22
CA CYS A 48 -1.80 -16.07 -3.83
C CYS A 48 -1.62 -17.25 -2.89
N ASN A 49 -0.77 -18.22 -3.27
CA ASN A 49 -0.36 -19.27 -2.35
C ASN A 49 0.71 -18.70 -1.41
N LEU A 50 0.40 -18.62 -0.12
CA LEU A 50 1.35 -18.14 0.89
C LEU A 50 2.35 -19.22 1.33
N ASN A 51 2.07 -20.49 1.02
CA ASN A 51 2.99 -21.59 1.31
C ASN A 51 4.13 -21.63 0.30
N THR A 52 5.31 -22.03 0.75
CA THR A 52 6.50 -22.21 -0.10
C THR A 52 6.34 -23.37 -1.10
N THR A 53 5.40 -24.28 -0.85
CA THR A 53 5.13 -25.46 -1.67
C THR A 53 3.63 -25.57 -1.97
N SER A 54 3.28 -25.90 -3.21
CA SER A 54 1.94 -26.35 -3.57
C SER A 54 1.83 -27.88 -3.44
N PRO A 55 0.65 -28.41 -3.06
CA PRO A 55 0.40 -29.84 -3.17
C PRO A 55 0.52 -30.29 -4.63
N THR A 56 0.92 -31.55 -4.84
CA THR A 56 1.06 -32.14 -6.19
C THR A 56 0.00 -33.24 -6.37
N PRO A 57 -0.91 -33.13 -7.35
CA PRO A 57 -1.06 -32.02 -8.31
C PRO A 57 -1.62 -30.74 -7.68
N ASP A 58 -1.37 -29.58 -8.30
CA ASP A 58 -1.92 -28.31 -7.81
C ASP A 58 -3.44 -28.32 -7.99
N PRO A 59 -4.24 -28.15 -6.92
CA PRO A 59 -5.70 -28.15 -6.99
C PRO A 59 -6.27 -27.09 -7.93
N LEU A 60 -5.50 -26.04 -8.24
CA LEU A 60 -5.89 -25.00 -9.17
C LEU A 60 -5.65 -25.36 -10.62
N ASP A 61 -4.80 -26.33 -10.95
CA ASP A 61 -4.45 -26.65 -12.35
C ASP A 61 -5.68 -27.00 -13.19
N LYS A 62 -6.67 -27.69 -12.60
CA LYS A 62 -7.95 -28.02 -13.24
C LYS A 62 -8.79 -26.79 -13.65
N HIS A 63 -8.45 -25.61 -13.13
CA HIS A 63 -9.12 -24.33 -13.40
C HIS A 63 -8.32 -23.43 -14.34
N PHE A 64 -7.20 -23.92 -14.92
CA PHE A 64 -6.38 -23.19 -15.89
C PHE A 64 -6.01 -21.75 -15.43
N PRO A 65 -5.36 -21.59 -14.27
CA PRO A 65 -5.12 -20.29 -13.69
C PRO A 65 -4.14 -19.48 -14.55
N VAL A 66 -4.42 -18.19 -14.72
CA VAL A 66 -3.48 -17.27 -15.36
C VAL A 66 -2.43 -16.83 -14.34
N LYS A 67 -1.22 -17.37 -14.47
CA LYS A 67 -0.10 -17.00 -13.59
C LYS A 67 0.34 -15.56 -13.89
N LYS A 68 0.45 -14.75 -12.84
CA LYS A 68 0.92 -13.37 -12.90
C LYS A 68 2.11 -13.19 -11.98
N ILE A 69 3.13 -12.48 -12.46
CA ILE A 69 4.33 -12.15 -11.70
C ILE A 69 4.37 -10.63 -11.57
N ALA A 70 4.53 -10.13 -10.34
CA ALA A 70 4.71 -8.71 -10.08
C ALA A 70 6.17 -8.32 -10.38
N ILE A 71 6.39 -7.68 -11.53
CA ILE A 71 7.71 -7.22 -11.95
C ILE A 71 7.90 -5.77 -11.48
N PRO A 72 9.02 -5.43 -10.82
CA PRO A 72 9.28 -4.05 -10.41
C PRO A 72 9.47 -3.13 -11.62
N LYS A 73 8.81 -1.98 -11.57
CA LYS A 73 9.13 -0.83 -12.42
C LYS A 73 10.11 0.07 -11.66
N ILE A 74 11.29 0.29 -12.25
CA ILE A 74 12.35 1.13 -11.66
C ILE A 74 12.48 2.41 -12.49
N THR A 75 12.35 3.56 -11.83
CA THR A 75 12.64 4.88 -12.40
C THR A 75 13.83 5.46 -11.65
N ARG A 76 14.94 5.71 -12.35
CA ARG A 76 16.17 6.30 -11.77
C ARG A 76 16.32 7.75 -12.22
N ASN A 77 17.30 8.45 -11.64
CA ASN A 77 17.72 9.78 -12.05
C ASN A 77 16.61 10.84 -11.90
N LYS A 78 15.77 10.71 -10.87
CA LYS A 78 14.74 11.72 -10.55
C LYS A 78 15.39 12.85 -9.77
N ILE A 79 15.80 13.91 -10.47
CA ILE A 79 16.35 15.11 -9.86
C ILE A 79 15.20 15.96 -9.34
N VAL A 80 15.10 16.08 -8.02
CA VAL A 80 13.96 16.71 -7.33
C VAL A 80 14.41 17.78 -6.36
N THR A 81 13.52 18.74 -6.11
CA THR A 81 13.58 19.64 -4.96
C THR A 81 12.97 18.90 -3.78
N MET A 82 13.79 18.64 -2.76
CA MET A 82 13.47 17.82 -1.60
C MET A 82 13.42 18.71 -0.34
N PRO A 83 12.33 18.67 0.45
CA PRO A 83 12.29 19.32 1.76
C PRO A 83 13.21 18.61 2.75
N SER A 84 13.50 19.24 3.88
CA SER A 84 14.13 18.53 5.00
C SER A 84 13.25 17.36 5.45
N LEU A 85 13.86 16.17 5.56
CA LEU A 85 13.22 14.96 6.10
C LEU A 85 13.54 14.74 7.59
N GLN A 86 14.19 15.71 8.24
CA GLN A 86 14.45 15.63 9.67
C GLN A 86 13.22 16.16 10.41
N PRO A 87 12.62 15.36 11.32
CA PRO A 87 11.49 15.82 12.11
C PRO A 87 11.93 16.96 13.06
N PRO A 88 11.01 17.87 13.43
CA PRO A 88 11.28 18.86 14.46
C PRO A 88 11.64 18.19 15.79
N LEU A 89 12.38 18.89 16.64
CA LEU A 89 12.69 18.40 17.98
C LEU A 89 11.39 18.32 18.79
N LYS A 90 11.13 17.16 19.41
CA LYS A 90 9.96 16.98 20.28
C LYS A 90 9.93 18.07 21.33
N THR A 91 8.88 18.87 21.32
CA THR A 91 8.58 19.83 22.39
C THR A 91 7.65 19.13 23.39
N ASP A 92 7.82 19.33 24.70
CA ASP A 92 7.02 18.69 25.78
C ASP A 92 5.52 19.08 25.79
N ASN A 93 5.03 19.74 24.75
CA ASN A 93 3.64 20.17 24.65
C ASN A 93 2.75 19.01 24.21
N GLU A 94 1.59 18.90 24.85
CA GLU A 94 0.55 17.88 24.60
C GLU A 94 -0.01 17.91 23.15
N PHE A 95 0.30 18.97 22.39
CA PHE A 95 -0.05 19.16 20.98
C PHE A 95 1.18 19.64 20.21
N ASP A 96 1.92 18.72 19.59
CA ASP A 96 3.05 19.05 18.72
C ASP A 96 2.55 19.45 17.32
N THR A 97 1.97 20.66 17.24
CA THR A 97 1.45 21.22 15.99
C THR A 97 2.52 21.36 14.90
N GLU A 98 3.79 21.46 15.31
CA GLU A 98 4.93 21.53 14.39
C GLU A 98 5.20 20.16 13.76
N PHE A 99 5.17 19.08 14.55
CA PHE A 99 5.28 17.72 14.03
C PHE A 99 4.11 17.36 13.11
N ASP A 100 2.88 17.74 13.45
CA ASP A 100 1.71 17.50 12.59
C ASP A 100 1.85 18.20 11.23
N TYR A 101 2.30 19.46 11.22
CA TYR A 101 2.55 20.20 10.00
C TYR A 101 3.68 19.57 9.17
N TYR A 102 4.80 19.22 9.81
CA TYR A 102 5.90 18.49 9.19
C TYR A 102 5.42 17.17 8.57
N ALA A 103 4.62 16.39 9.30
CA ALA A 103 4.12 15.10 8.86
C ALA A 103 3.19 15.24 7.66
N MET A 104 2.32 16.26 7.65
CA MET A 104 1.42 16.55 6.54
C MET A 104 2.18 16.98 5.28
N GLU A 105 3.09 17.96 5.40
CA GLU A 105 3.90 18.47 4.28
C GLU A 105 4.80 17.39 3.68
N THR A 106 5.42 16.57 4.54
CA THR A 106 6.24 15.43 4.13
C THR A 106 5.40 14.42 3.34
N HIS A 107 4.22 14.06 3.86
CA HIS A 107 3.31 13.14 3.19
C HIS A 107 2.80 13.70 1.84
N GLU A 108 2.49 14.99 1.76
CA GLU A 108 2.11 15.64 0.51
C GLU A 108 3.24 15.56 -0.54
N TRP A 109 4.46 15.87 -0.15
CA TRP A 109 5.62 15.78 -1.04
C TRP A 109 5.84 14.36 -1.57
N PHE A 110 5.76 13.35 -0.70
CA PHE A 110 5.84 11.95 -1.12
C PHE A 110 4.66 11.55 -2.02
N SER A 111 3.45 12.05 -1.75
CA SER A 111 2.29 11.81 -2.62
C SER A 111 2.52 12.34 -4.04
N LEU A 112 3.13 13.53 -4.17
CA LEU A 112 3.48 14.10 -5.48
C LEU A 112 4.58 13.30 -6.19
N LEU A 113 5.57 12.78 -5.46
CA LEU A 113 6.56 11.83 -6.01
C LEU A 113 5.89 10.55 -6.51
N MET A 114 4.91 10.04 -5.77
CA MET A 114 4.16 8.84 -6.13
C MET A 114 3.30 9.04 -7.37
N LEU A 115 2.72 10.22 -7.54
CA LEU A 115 1.98 10.62 -8.72
C LEU A 115 2.87 10.97 -9.92
N ASP A 116 4.20 10.91 -9.77
CA ASP A 116 5.17 11.38 -10.77
C ASP A 116 4.89 12.83 -11.21
N SER A 117 4.40 13.65 -10.27
CA SER A 117 4.05 15.04 -10.51
C SER A 117 5.28 15.84 -10.93
N PRO A 118 5.18 16.71 -11.94
CA PRO A 118 6.29 17.58 -12.33
C PRO A 118 6.66 18.60 -11.25
N ARG A 119 5.75 18.90 -10.31
CA ARG A 119 5.92 19.94 -9.27
C ARG A 119 7.07 19.69 -8.30
N VAL A 120 7.58 18.46 -8.23
CA VAL A 120 8.73 18.11 -7.38
C VAL A 120 10.05 18.16 -8.14
N TYR A 121 10.04 18.30 -9.47
CA TYR A 121 11.28 18.38 -10.25
C TYR A 121 11.95 19.73 -10.08
N LYS A 122 13.28 19.71 -10.01
CA LYS A 122 14.10 20.91 -9.85
C LYS A 122 13.84 21.93 -10.96
N ASP A 123 13.74 21.46 -12.20
CA ASP A 123 13.65 22.29 -13.39
C ASP A 123 12.20 22.54 -13.83
N ASP A 124 11.26 22.41 -12.90
CA ASP A 124 9.85 22.67 -13.18
C ASP A 124 9.59 24.17 -13.30
N MET A 125 9.07 24.57 -14.47
CA MET A 125 8.86 25.98 -14.85
C MET A 125 7.36 26.30 -14.95
N ILE A 126 6.57 25.84 -13.98
CA ILE A 126 5.13 26.14 -13.98
C ILE A 126 4.88 27.62 -13.70
N ASP A 127 3.88 28.17 -14.37
CA ASP A 127 3.35 29.49 -14.04
C ASP A 127 2.79 29.48 -12.60
N PRO A 128 3.27 30.36 -11.70
CA PRO A 128 2.77 30.49 -10.34
C PRO A 128 1.26 30.76 -10.24
N ALA A 129 0.64 31.33 -11.28
CA ALA A 129 -0.82 31.51 -11.34
C ALA A 129 -1.57 30.17 -11.48
N LEU A 130 -0.93 29.12 -12.02
CA LEU A 130 -1.51 27.79 -12.19
C LEU A 130 -1.18 26.85 -11.02
N SER A 131 0.01 26.95 -10.44
CA SER A 131 0.40 26.17 -9.28
C SER A 131 1.42 26.91 -8.44
N ARG A 132 1.16 26.99 -7.13
CA ARG A 132 2.04 27.60 -6.14
C ARG A 132 2.74 26.57 -5.27
N TYR A 133 2.58 25.29 -5.59
CA TYR A 133 3.21 24.24 -4.80
C TYR A 133 4.73 24.39 -4.86
N CYS A 134 5.33 24.44 -3.70
CA CYS A 134 6.77 24.37 -3.47
C CYS A 134 6.94 23.63 -2.13
N PRO A 135 7.89 22.67 -2.00
CA PRO A 135 8.12 22.03 -0.72
C PRO A 135 8.42 23.09 0.36
N SER A 136 7.75 23.01 1.50
CA SER A 136 7.91 23.95 2.59
C SER A 136 9.28 23.83 3.27
N GLY A 137 9.80 24.94 3.80
CA GLY A 137 11.03 24.98 4.58
C GLY A 137 12.32 24.97 3.76
N GLU A 138 13.42 24.52 4.38
CA GLU A 138 14.72 24.39 3.70
C GLU A 138 14.67 23.25 2.68
N THR A 139 15.03 23.56 1.44
CA THR A 139 15.04 22.59 0.34
C THR A 139 16.45 22.31 -0.16
N SER A 140 16.64 21.08 -0.63
CA SER A 140 17.88 20.61 -1.24
C SER A 140 17.58 19.90 -2.56
N VAL A 141 18.57 19.88 -3.46
CA VAL A 141 18.47 19.10 -4.69
C VAL A 141 18.94 17.69 -4.42
N SER A 142 18.10 16.70 -4.73
CA SER A 142 18.42 15.28 -4.55
C SER A 142 18.16 14.48 -5.81
N ASN A 143 18.90 13.38 -5.99
CA ASN A 143 18.70 12.43 -7.07
C ASN A 143 18.11 11.13 -6.51
N LEU A 144 16.86 10.83 -6.88
CA LEU A 144 16.11 9.71 -6.34
C LEU A 144 15.94 8.57 -7.34
N ALA A 145 15.78 7.37 -6.79
CA ALA A 145 15.26 6.21 -7.48
C ALA A 145 13.89 5.84 -6.89
N LYS A 146 12.91 5.59 -7.75
CA LYS A 146 11.57 5.11 -7.39
C LYS A 146 11.42 3.68 -7.91
N ILE A 147 11.01 2.77 -7.04
CA ILE A 147 10.76 1.37 -7.39
C ILE A 147 9.31 1.04 -7.03
N VAL A 148 8.56 0.53 -8.00
CA VAL A 148 7.14 0.22 -7.84
C VAL A 148 6.88 -1.22 -8.22
N TRP A 149 6.36 -2.00 -7.28
CA TRP A 149 5.73 -3.29 -7.55
C TRP A 149 4.22 -3.11 -7.57
N GLN A 150 3.56 -3.57 -8.62
CA GLN A 150 2.10 -3.51 -8.74
C GLN A 150 1.54 -4.91 -8.98
N GLY A 151 0.53 -5.29 -8.21
CA GLY A 151 -0.14 -6.58 -8.35
C GLY A 151 -0.81 -7.05 -7.06
N PHE A 152 -1.16 -8.34 -7.03
CA PHE A 152 -1.69 -8.99 -5.84
C PHE A 152 -0.53 -9.53 -4.99
N ILE A 153 0.01 -8.68 -4.12
CA ILE A 153 1.21 -8.93 -3.32
C ILE A 153 0.80 -9.33 -1.91
N SER A 154 1.38 -10.40 -1.38
CA SER A 154 1.05 -10.86 -0.03
C SER A 154 1.65 -9.94 1.05
N PRO A 155 1.01 -9.81 2.24
CA PRO A 155 1.59 -9.09 3.36
C PRO A 155 2.97 -9.62 3.76
N THR A 156 3.17 -10.94 3.71
CA THR A 156 4.46 -11.58 4.01
C THR A 156 5.55 -11.16 3.04
N SER A 157 5.23 -11.04 1.74
CA SER A 157 6.15 -10.54 0.72
C SER A 157 6.51 -9.07 0.96
N SER A 158 5.52 -8.22 1.28
CA SER A 158 5.74 -6.81 1.58
C SER A 158 6.61 -6.61 2.83
N HIS A 159 6.36 -7.39 3.88
CA HIS A 159 7.19 -7.39 5.09
C HIS A 159 8.63 -7.81 4.80
N LYS A 160 8.83 -8.90 4.04
CA LYS A 160 10.16 -9.33 3.64
C LYS A 160 10.89 -8.25 2.84
N LEU A 161 10.21 -7.61 1.89
CA LEU A 161 10.77 -6.50 1.12
C LEU A 161 11.21 -5.34 2.01
N PHE A 162 10.40 -4.95 2.99
CA PHE A 162 10.77 -3.92 3.96
C PHE A 162 12.05 -4.29 4.72
N VAL A 163 12.14 -5.52 5.22
CA VAL A 163 13.33 -6.02 5.93
C VAL A 163 14.56 -6.03 5.02
N ASP A 164 14.42 -6.52 3.78
CA ASP A 164 15.51 -6.56 2.81
C ASP A 164 16.03 -5.15 2.48
N ILE A 165 15.12 -4.17 2.29
CA ILE A 165 15.48 -2.75 2.09
C ILE A 165 16.17 -2.17 3.31
N LEU A 166 15.64 -2.44 4.50
CA LEU A 166 16.20 -1.94 5.75
C LEU A 166 17.64 -2.42 5.97
N LEU A 167 17.91 -3.70 5.68
CA LEU A 167 19.24 -4.30 5.80
C LEU A 167 20.20 -3.83 4.69
N ALA A 168 19.69 -3.60 3.48
CA ALA A 168 20.51 -3.17 2.35
C ALA A 168 20.86 -1.68 2.36
N THR A 169 20.09 -0.84 3.06
CA THR A 169 20.26 0.62 3.02
C THR A 169 21.16 1.11 4.17
N PRO A 170 22.36 1.65 3.88
CA PRO A 170 23.26 2.20 4.90
C PRO A 170 22.60 3.33 5.70
N ARG A 171 23.05 3.58 6.93
CA ARG A 171 22.39 4.52 7.85
C ARG A 171 22.45 5.98 7.39
N GLU A 172 23.40 6.32 6.54
CA GLU A 172 23.54 7.68 5.99
C GLU A 172 22.47 8.00 4.94
N PHE A 173 21.75 6.99 4.44
CA PHE A 173 20.70 7.17 3.46
C PHE A 173 19.32 7.05 4.11
N TRP A 174 18.38 7.84 3.64
CA TRP A 174 16.97 7.66 3.96
C TRP A 174 16.31 6.74 2.93
N PHE A 175 15.19 6.14 3.31
CA PHE A 175 14.29 5.50 2.35
C PHE A 175 12.85 5.65 2.82
N THR A 176 11.92 5.62 1.87
CA THR A 176 10.50 5.44 2.18
C THR A 176 9.98 4.19 1.51
N ILE A 177 9.06 3.50 2.18
CA ILE A 177 8.25 2.44 1.59
C ILE A 177 6.78 2.82 1.74
N ILE A 178 6.03 2.66 0.66
CA ILE A 178 4.59 2.91 0.62
C ILE A 178 3.93 1.61 0.17
N ILE A 179 2.99 1.14 0.98
CA ILE A 179 2.22 -0.08 0.75
C ILE A 179 0.76 0.33 0.70
N SER A 180 0.15 0.22 -0.48
CA SER A 180 -1.28 0.51 -0.67
C SER A 180 -2.08 -0.76 -0.92
N GLY A 181 -3.28 -0.82 -0.33
CA GLY A 181 -4.21 -1.93 -0.45
C GLY A 181 -5.11 -1.85 -1.69
N PHE A 182 -5.97 -2.86 -1.86
CA PHE A 182 -7.12 -2.74 -2.77
C PHE A 182 -8.22 -1.93 -2.08
N PRO A 183 -8.90 -1.01 -2.79
CA PRO A 183 -10.03 -0.32 -2.22
C PRO A 183 -11.15 -1.33 -1.91
N LEU A 184 -11.54 -1.43 -0.64
CA LEU A 184 -12.70 -2.23 -0.25
C LEU A 184 -13.95 -1.42 -0.55
N GLU A 185 -14.49 -1.55 -1.77
CA GLU A 185 -15.65 -0.77 -2.24
C GLU A 185 -16.87 -0.80 -1.30
N PHE A 186 -17.01 -1.83 -0.46
CA PHE A 186 -18.13 -1.95 0.48
C PHE A 186 -17.83 -1.43 1.89
N LEU A 187 -16.56 -1.35 2.30
CA LEU A 187 -16.17 -0.78 3.61
C LEU A 187 -15.75 0.68 3.48
N ARG A 188 -15.45 1.17 2.27
CA ARG A 188 -14.82 2.48 2.01
C ARG A 188 -13.52 2.69 2.80
N GLU A 189 -12.87 1.60 3.19
CA GLU A 189 -11.57 1.62 3.83
C GLU A 189 -10.51 1.35 2.76
N CYS A 190 -9.47 2.20 2.73
CA CYS A 190 -8.24 1.94 1.98
C CYS A 190 -7.11 1.98 2.99
N LYS A 191 -6.56 0.81 3.30
CA LYS A 191 -5.45 0.70 4.25
C LYS A 191 -4.16 0.91 3.50
N ASP A 192 -3.68 2.14 3.55
CA ASP A 192 -2.38 2.52 3.03
C ASP A 192 -1.45 2.81 4.20
N CYS A 193 -0.20 2.37 4.05
CA CYS A 193 0.84 2.50 5.05
C CYS A 193 2.07 3.09 4.39
N MET A 194 2.59 4.18 4.95
CA MET A 194 3.85 4.77 4.53
C MET A 194 4.81 4.80 5.71
N ILE A 195 6.02 4.29 5.49
CA ILE A 195 7.09 4.28 6.49
C ILE A 195 8.26 5.07 5.90
N LEU A 196 8.76 6.04 6.67
CA LEU A 196 9.98 6.79 6.38
C LEU A 196 11.05 6.43 7.41
N ARG A 197 12.21 5.99 6.92
CA ARG A 197 13.45 5.95 7.71
C ARG A 197 14.28 7.17 7.36
N VAL A 198 14.54 8.02 8.35
CA VAL A 198 15.35 9.23 8.19
C VAL A 198 16.85 8.89 8.24
N ALA A 199 17.67 9.66 7.53
CA ALA A 199 19.12 9.48 7.53
C ALA A 199 19.74 9.91 8.87
N ASN A 200 20.76 9.18 9.32
CA ASN A 200 21.58 9.49 10.51
C ASN A 200 20.81 9.58 11.85
N THR A 201 19.56 9.13 11.93
CA THR A 201 18.79 9.07 13.19
C THR A 201 18.93 7.71 13.88
N SER A 202 18.72 7.68 15.20
CA SER A 202 18.82 6.47 16.01
C SER A 202 17.59 5.57 15.87
N MET A 203 17.50 4.77 14.81
CA MET A 203 16.45 3.72 14.62
C MET A 203 14.99 4.23 14.74
N GLU A 204 14.76 5.52 14.55
CA GLU A 204 13.42 6.10 14.57
C GLU A 204 12.81 6.06 13.16
N TYR A 205 11.50 5.82 13.12
CA TYR A 205 10.72 5.76 11.89
C TYR A 205 9.50 6.64 12.04
N ILE A 206 9.09 7.24 10.93
CA ILE A 206 7.83 7.97 10.85
C ILE A 206 6.85 7.10 10.06
N LEU A 207 5.68 6.87 10.65
CA LEU A 207 4.63 6.01 10.11
C LEU A 207 3.38 6.86 9.87
N TRP A 208 2.86 6.80 8.65
CA TRP A 208 1.53 7.28 8.32
C TRP A 208 0.61 6.08 8.07
N GLU A 209 -0.50 6.05 8.80
CA GLU A 209 -1.60 5.11 8.58
C GLU A 209 -2.83 5.90 8.14
N THR A 210 -3.30 5.66 6.92
CA THR A 210 -4.57 6.22 6.44
C THR A 210 -5.60 5.10 6.43
N CYS A 211 -6.72 5.31 7.12
CA CYS A 211 -7.88 4.40 7.17
C CYS A 211 -9.00 4.90 6.26
#